data_AF-A0A726LN51-F1
#
_entry.id   AF-A0A726LN51-F1
#
_cell.length_a   1.000
_cell.length_b   1.000
_cell.length_c   1.000
_cell.angle_alpha   90.00
_cell.angle_beta   90.00
_cell.angle_gamma   90.00
#
_symmetry.space_group_name_H-M   'P 1'
#
loop_
_entity.id
_entity.type
_entity.pdbx_description
1 polymer ?
#
loop_
_entity_poly.entity_id
_entity_poly.type
_entity_poly.pdbx_seq_one_letter_code
_entity_poly.pdbx_strand_id
1 'polypeptide(L)'
;FVCFFLAILPFFALSFPGIREYVFDNFMVSAIYNGVIIAIYITGSLCALFTILKNISAKDILIAQDASRKNSILSNLNQVLFAGEPKQCDFNLLMELDDNVSTARNQRLSFIMSCSNVSTLVGLLGTFAGLSITIGSIGNLLSSPSDVGGDNASNTLNMIVTMVASLSEPLKGMNTAFVSSIYGVVCAILLTSQSVFVRSSYSLVSTEIKKLKIISNRSNNKQRSLRVESETLVEFKELFKAFFDNYLTVENLRTQDEEKKREMLSDSFVTLQNRLLDNSAKLEQISTLIDGYLVSSNENLKKLSDGVITITSRLSEGNILLADNNARLEA
;
A
#
# COMPACT_ATOMS: atom_id res chain seq x y z
N PHE A 1 26.65 12.52 -13.00
CA PHE A 1 27.53 11.95 -14.05
C PHE A 1 26.73 11.18 -15.10
N VAL A 2 25.92 10.18 -14.75
CA VAL A 2 25.14 9.37 -15.71
C VAL A 2 24.19 10.19 -16.61
N CYS A 3 23.48 11.20 -16.06
CA CYS A 3 22.62 12.06 -16.88
C CYS A 3 23.38 12.91 -17.91
N PHE A 4 24.64 13.28 -17.63
CA PHE A 4 25.49 14.01 -18.56
C PHE A 4 25.92 13.10 -19.73
N PHE A 5 26.27 11.85 -19.41
CA PHE A 5 26.55 10.83 -20.42
C PHE A 5 25.34 10.59 -21.32
N LEU A 6 24.14 10.51 -20.74
CA LEU A 6 22.90 10.31 -21.47
C LEU A 6 22.50 11.51 -22.35
N ALA A 7 22.86 12.74 -21.94
CA ALA A 7 22.65 13.95 -22.72
C ALA A 7 23.61 14.06 -23.92
N ILE A 8 24.81 13.50 -23.80
CA ILE A 8 25.85 13.53 -24.84
C ILE A 8 25.79 12.30 -25.74
N LEU A 9 25.09 11.24 -25.33
CA LEU A 9 24.91 9.99 -26.08
C LEU A 9 24.64 10.20 -27.58
N PRO A 10 23.69 11.05 -28.03
CA PRO A 10 23.46 11.27 -29.46
C PRO A 10 24.62 12.00 -30.17
N PHE A 11 25.31 12.93 -29.50
CA PHE A 11 26.51 13.58 -30.03
C PHE A 11 27.69 12.60 -30.14
N PHE A 12 27.82 11.70 -29.18
CA PHE A 12 28.83 10.65 -29.19
C PHE A 12 28.55 9.63 -30.30
N ALA A 13 27.29 9.22 -30.50
CA ALA A 13 26.89 8.34 -31.60
C ALA A 13 27.21 8.94 -32.99
N LEU A 14 27.06 10.26 -33.14
CA LEU A 14 27.42 11.00 -34.36
C LEU A 14 28.93 11.08 -34.65
N SER A 15 29.78 10.76 -33.67
CA SER A 15 31.24 10.74 -33.85
C SER A 15 31.72 9.49 -34.61
N PHE A 16 30.89 8.45 -34.72
CA PHE A 16 31.22 7.26 -35.50
C PHE A 16 30.87 7.47 -36.98
N PRO A 17 31.83 7.35 -37.91
CA PRO A 17 31.64 7.71 -39.31
C PRO A 17 30.52 6.91 -40.02
N GLY A 18 30.35 5.62 -39.69
CA GLY A 18 29.27 4.81 -40.29
C GLY A 18 27.86 5.16 -39.81
N ILE A 19 27.71 5.60 -38.55
CA ILE A 19 26.42 6.09 -38.02
C ILE A 19 26.13 7.48 -38.58
N ARG A 20 27.17 8.31 -38.72
CA ARG A 20 27.07 9.67 -39.24
C ARG A 20 26.51 9.70 -40.66
N GLU A 21 27.07 8.90 -41.58
CA GLU A 21 26.57 8.82 -42.97
C GLU A 21 25.11 8.36 -42.99
N TYR A 22 24.80 7.27 -42.29
CA TYR A 22 23.42 6.77 -42.21
C TYR A 22 22.43 7.82 -41.67
N VAL A 23 22.84 8.57 -40.63
CA VAL A 23 21.99 9.60 -40.01
C VAL A 23 21.78 10.77 -40.96
N PHE A 24 22.80 11.28 -41.63
CA PHE A 24 22.67 12.43 -42.53
C PHE A 24 21.89 12.10 -43.81
N ASP A 25 22.11 10.91 -44.39
CA ASP A 25 21.39 10.48 -45.59
C ASP A 25 19.90 10.30 -45.31
N ASN A 26 19.54 9.69 -44.17
CA ASN A 26 18.14 9.51 -43.76
C ASN A 26 17.53 10.79 -43.17
N PHE A 27 18.34 11.73 -42.69
CA PHE A 27 17.85 13.02 -42.19
C PHE A 27 17.22 13.86 -43.30
N MET A 28 17.85 13.91 -44.49
CA MET A 28 17.33 14.70 -45.62
C MET A 28 15.94 14.24 -46.11
N VAL A 29 15.56 13.00 -45.83
CA VAL A 29 14.27 12.42 -46.24
C VAL A 29 13.08 12.95 -45.42
N SER A 30 13.32 13.39 -44.17
CA SER A 30 12.32 13.96 -43.24
C SER A 30 12.86 15.17 -42.47
N ALA A 31 13.58 16.06 -43.14
CA ALA A 31 14.40 17.10 -42.49
C ALA A 31 13.61 18.00 -41.52
N ILE A 32 12.36 18.35 -41.85
CA ILE A 32 11.52 19.23 -41.02
C ILE A 32 11.16 18.53 -39.70
N TYR A 33 10.60 17.32 -39.76
CA TYR A 33 10.16 16.57 -38.56
C TYR A 33 11.35 16.22 -37.66
N ASN A 34 12.41 15.68 -38.26
CA ASN A 34 13.62 15.30 -37.53
C ASN A 34 14.30 16.51 -36.89
N GLY A 35 14.33 17.66 -37.60
CA GLY A 35 14.88 18.90 -37.07
C GLY A 35 14.10 19.42 -35.85
N VAL A 36 12.77 19.40 -35.91
CA VAL A 36 11.91 19.78 -34.77
C VAL A 36 12.14 18.85 -33.58
N ILE A 37 12.20 17.53 -33.81
CA ILE A 37 12.47 16.54 -32.75
C ILE A 37 13.82 16.81 -32.08
N ILE A 38 14.87 17.10 -32.86
CA ILE A 38 16.20 17.43 -32.33
C ILE A 38 16.16 18.72 -31.50
N ALA A 39 15.46 19.76 -31.96
CA ALA A 39 15.33 21.01 -31.21
C ALA A 39 14.61 20.82 -29.86
N ILE A 40 13.55 20.01 -29.85
CA ILE A 40 12.84 19.61 -28.63
C ILE A 40 13.77 18.82 -27.71
N TYR A 41 14.53 17.86 -28.25
CA TYR A 41 15.50 17.08 -27.50
C TYR A 41 16.53 17.97 -26.82
N ILE A 42 17.17 18.87 -27.57
CA ILE A 42 18.19 19.80 -27.04
C ILE A 42 17.58 20.64 -25.91
N THR A 43 16.39 21.20 -26.12
CA THR A 43 15.72 22.04 -25.12
C THR A 43 15.38 21.26 -23.84
N GLY A 44 14.79 20.07 -23.98
CA GLY A 44 14.45 19.21 -22.84
C GLY A 44 15.69 18.70 -22.10
N SER A 45 16.72 18.31 -22.84
CA SER A 45 17.99 17.79 -22.31
C SER A 45 18.78 18.87 -21.57
N LEU A 46 18.83 20.08 -22.14
CA LEU A 46 19.46 21.23 -21.50
C LEU A 46 18.72 21.62 -20.20
N CYS A 47 17.39 21.59 -20.20
CA CYS A 47 16.59 21.81 -19.00
C CYS A 47 16.88 20.77 -17.91
N ALA A 48 16.95 19.48 -18.27
CA ALA A 48 17.29 18.40 -17.34
C ALA A 48 18.70 18.57 -16.74
N LEU A 49 19.69 18.86 -17.59
CA LEU A 49 21.08 19.05 -17.18
C LEU A 49 21.25 20.27 -16.26
N PHE A 50 20.69 21.43 -16.62
CA PHE A 50 20.73 22.61 -15.75
C PHE A 50 20.04 22.37 -14.42
N THR A 51 18.94 21.62 -14.41
CA THR A 51 18.22 21.29 -13.18
C THR A 51 19.08 20.44 -12.25
N ILE A 52 19.80 19.46 -12.79
CA ILE A 52 20.70 18.60 -12.00
C ILE A 52 21.88 19.42 -11.45
N LEU A 53 22.51 20.27 -12.25
CA LEU A 53 23.60 21.13 -11.79
C LEU A 53 23.15 22.08 -10.66
N LYS A 54 21.97 22.69 -10.81
CA LYS A 54 21.37 23.52 -9.76
C LYS A 54 21.05 22.71 -8.50
N ASN A 55 20.56 21.48 -8.63
CA ASN A 55 20.27 20.61 -7.49
C ASN A 55 21.53 20.14 -6.74
N ILE A 56 22.63 19.85 -7.44
CA ILE A 56 23.92 19.53 -6.81
C ILE A 56 24.41 20.74 -6.02
N SER A 57 24.38 21.92 -6.64
CA SER A 57 24.74 23.18 -5.96
C SER A 57 23.85 23.46 -4.74
N ALA A 58 22.56 23.15 -4.82
CA ALA A 58 21.62 23.31 -3.70
C ALA A 58 21.99 22.37 -2.54
N LYS A 59 22.24 21.09 -2.85
CA LYS A 59 22.65 20.09 -1.86
C LYS A 59 23.94 20.51 -1.16
N ASP A 60 24.95 20.95 -1.91
CA ASP A 60 26.23 21.37 -1.33
C ASP A 60 26.06 22.59 -0.41
N ILE A 61 25.18 23.54 -0.76
CA ILE A 61 24.83 24.68 0.09
C ILE A 61 24.13 24.25 1.38
N LEU A 62 23.17 23.31 1.30
CA LEU A 62 22.48 22.79 2.47
C LEU A 62 23.42 22.01 3.40
N ILE A 63 24.40 21.29 2.85
CA ILE A 63 25.39 20.52 3.62
C ILE A 63 26.45 21.45 4.24
N ALA A 64 26.89 22.46 3.50
CA ALA A 64 27.91 23.41 3.97
C ALA A 64 27.35 24.51 4.90
N GLN A 65 26.02 24.63 5.03
CA GLN A 65 25.35 25.62 5.88
C GLN A 65 25.76 27.08 5.54
N ASP A 66 26.03 27.34 4.26
CA ASP A 66 26.71 28.54 3.78
C ASP A 66 25.70 29.58 3.25
N ALA A 67 25.44 30.60 4.08
CA ALA A 67 24.46 31.69 3.85
C ALA A 67 24.74 32.54 2.59
N SER A 68 25.93 32.45 2.01
CA SER A 68 26.43 33.38 1.00
C SER A 68 26.07 33.03 -0.44
N ARG A 69 25.72 31.77 -0.74
CA ARG A 69 25.53 31.31 -2.13
C ARG A 69 24.08 31.34 -2.60
N LYS A 70 23.77 32.17 -3.59
CA LYS A 70 22.45 32.21 -4.23
C LYS A 70 22.23 30.99 -5.12
N ASN A 71 21.10 30.28 -4.90
CA ASN A 71 20.62 29.26 -5.81
C ASN A 71 19.16 29.53 -6.17
N SER A 72 18.86 29.51 -7.47
CA SER A 72 17.53 29.72 -8.05
C SER A 72 16.48 28.70 -7.58
N ILE A 73 16.89 27.53 -7.08
CA ILE A 73 15.98 26.54 -6.47
C ILE A 73 15.57 26.95 -5.05
N LEU A 74 16.47 27.60 -4.31
CA LEU A 74 16.18 28.09 -2.97
C LEU A 74 15.59 29.51 -2.98
N SER A 75 15.43 30.18 -4.12
CA SER A 75 14.82 31.52 -4.22
C SER A 75 15.29 32.52 -3.14
N ASN A 76 16.58 32.51 -2.80
CA ASN A 76 17.19 33.27 -1.69
C ASN A 76 16.75 32.89 -0.25
N LEU A 77 15.92 31.87 -0.05
CA LEU A 77 15.59 31.31 1.28
C LEU A 77 16.83 30.77 2.00
N ASN A 78 17.93 30.46 1.28
CA ASN A 78 19.26 30.24 1.87
C ASN A 78 19.60 31.39 2.84
N GLN A 79 19.56 32.63 2.35
CA GLN A 79 19.95 33.79 3.15
C GLN A 79 19.03 33.96 4.36
N VAL A 80 17.74 33.68 4.25
CA VAL A 80 16.81 33.81 5.39
C VAL A 80 16.96 32.65 6.38
N LEU A 81 17.27 31.44 5.90
CA LEU A 81 17.43 30.24 6.73
C LEU A 81 18.77 30.22 7.50
N PHE A 82 19.79 30.91 6.99
CA PHE A 82 21.16 30.89 7.54
C PHE A 82 21.75 32.28 7.88
N ALA A 83 21.00 33.39 7.74
CA ALA A 83 21.46 34.72 8.22
C ALA A 83 21.33 34.93 9.74
N GLY A 84 20.64 34.04 10.45
CA GLY A 84 20.54 34.05 11.92
C GLY A 84 21.55 33.14 12.58
N GLU A 85 21.75 33.28 13.90
CA GLU A 85 22.60 32.39 14.70
C GLU A 85 22.32 30.91 14.35
N PRO A 86 23.35 30.04 14.26
CA PRO A 86 23.30 28.68 13.69
C PRO A 86 22.36 27.67 14.39
N LYS A 87 21.49 28.11 15.30
CA LYS A 87 20.63 27.27 16.16
C LYS A 87 19.12 27.45 15.97
N GLN A 88 18.63 28.42 15.20
CA GLN A 88 17.20 28.63 14.98
C GLN A 88 16.86 28.68 13.48
N CYS A 89 16.91 27.52 12.81
CA CYS A 89 16.23 27.39 11.52
C CYS A 89 14.71 27.35 11.78
N ASP A 90 13.98 28.40 11.38
CA ASP A 90 12.52 28.47 11.52
C ASP A 90 11.84 27.32 10.76
N PHE A 91 11.06 26.52 11.48
CA PHE A 91 10.36 25.35 10.95
C PHE A 91 9.36 25.72 9.85
N ASN A 92 8.74 26.91 9.94
CA ASN A 92 7.78 27.39 8.94
C ASN A 92 8.46 27.67 7.60
N LEU A 93 9.65 28.30 7.63
CA LEU A 93 10.45 28.54 6.42
C LEU A 93 10.95 27.24 5.78
N LEU A 94 11.27 26.22 6.58
CA LEU A 94 11.61 24.88 6.07
C LEU A 94 10.42 24.19 5.40
N MET A 95 9.20 24.43 5.87
CA MET A 95 7.98 23.91 5.26
C MET A 95 7.69 24.61 3.93
N GLU A 96 7.78 25.95 3.91
CA GLU A 96 7.66 26.74 2.68
C GLU A 96 8.74 26.37 1.65
N LEU A 97 9.97 26.11 2.08
CA LEU A 97 11.05 25.64 1.21
C LEU A 97 10.76 24.26 0.62
N ASP A 98 10.24 23.31 1.40
CA ASP A 98 9.87 21.98 0.91
C ASP A 98 8.75 22.07 -0.13
N ASP A 99 7.74 22.91 0.10
CA ASP A 99 6.63 23.15 -0.83
C ASP A 99 7.12 23.80 -2.13
N ASN A 100 8.00 24.80 -2.04
CA ASN A 100 8.63 25.44 -3.20
C ASN A 100 9.49 24.45 -4.00
N VAL A 101 10.28 23.60 -3.33
CA VAL A 101 11.09 22.56 -3.98
C VAL A 101 10.20 21.50 -4.63
N SER A 102 9.12 21.09 -3.98
CA SER A 102 8.13 20.15 -4.53
C SER A 102 7.45 20.71 -5.78
N THR A 103 7.05 21.99 -5.73
CA THR A 103 6.43 22.70 -6.86
C THR A 103 7.40 22.84 -8.03
N ALA A 104 8.63 23.29 -7.76
CA ALA A 104 9.67 23.40 -8.79
C ALA A 104 10.02 22.04 -9.41
N ARG A 105 10.11 20.98 -8.60
CA ARG A 105 10.31 19.60 -9.07
C ARG A 105 9.20 19.19 -10.04
N ASN A 106 7.95 19.39 -9.65
CA ASN A 106 6.81 19.01 -10.48
C ASN A 106 6.80 19.80 -11.79
N GLN A 107 7.03 21.12 -11.75
CA GLN A 107 7.08 21.96 -12.96
C GLN A 107 8.17 21.52 -13.94
N ARG A 108 9.38 21.23 -13.45
CA ARG A 108 10.52 20.80 -14.29
C ARG A 108 10.29 19.40 -14.88
N LEU A 109 9.78 18.47 -14.09
CA LEU A 109 9.47 17.12 -14.56
C LEU A 109 8.34 17.14 -15.59
N SER A 110 7.28 17.91 -15.34
CA SER A 110 6.18 18.07 -16.30
C SER A 110 6.69 18.62 -17.63
N PHE A 111 7.57 19.63 -17.61
CA PHE A 111 8.16 20.16 -18.84
C PHE A 111 8.95 19.11 -19.63
N ILE A 112 9.83 18.35 -18.98
CA ILE A 112 10.63 17.30 -19.64
C ILE A 112 9.72 16.22 -20.24
N MET A 113 8.67 15.82 -19.51
CA MET A 113 7.68 14.86 -20.00
C MET A 113 6.84 15.42 -21.16
N SER A 114 6.48 16.70 -21.12
CA SER A 114 5.83 17.36 -22.25
C SER A 114 6.72 17.35 -23.49
N CYS A 115 8.02 17.65 -23.38
CA CYS A 115 8.96 17.55 -24.51
C CYS A 115 9.02 16.12 -25.07
N SER A 116 9.07 15.11 -24.20
CA SER A 116 9.03 13.68 -24.58
C SER A 116 7.77 13.36 -25.38
N ASN A 117 6.60 13.74 -24.87
CA ASN A 117 5.31 13.48 -25.51
C ASN A 117 5.12 14.25 -26.82
N VAL A 118 5.57 15.52 -26.89
CA VAL A 118 5.49 16.28 -28.13
C VAL A 118 6.42 15.69 -29.19
N SER A 119 7.60 15.20 -28.81
CA SER A 119 8.51 14.52 -29.72
C SER A 119 7.89 13.27 -30.36
N THR A 120 7.16 12.45 -29.59
CA THR A 120 6.47 11.28 -30.15
C THR A 120 5.33 11.67 -31.09
N LEU A 121 4.58 12.73 -30.74
CA LEU A 121 3.53 13.27 -31.62
C LEU A 121 4.09 13.84 -32.93
N VAL A 122 5.23 14.53 -32.89
CA VAL A 122 5.92 15.00 -34.10
C VAL A 122 6.43 13.82 -34.94
N GLY A 123 6.93 12.77 -34.28
CA GLY A 123 7.31 11.52 -34.94
C GLY A 123 6.13 10.90 -35.72
N LEU A 124 4.96 10.82 -35.07
CA LEU A 124 3.72 10.34 -35.66
C LEU A 124 3.21 11.23 -36.81
N LEU A 125 3.35 12.56 -36.70
CA LEU A 125 3.03 13.49 -37.79
C LEU A 125 3.88 13.21 -39.03
N GLY A 126 5.16 12.90 -38.86
CA GLY A 126 6.01 12.49 -39.98
C GLY A 126 5.61 11.14 -40.58
N THR A 127 5.09 10.20 -39.77
CA THR A 127 4.47 8.96 -40.27
C THR A 127 3.29 9.25 -41.18
N PHE A 128 2.37 10.12 -40.75
CA PHE A 128 1.23 10.53 -41.57
C PHE A 128 1.67 11.22 -42.86
N ALA A 129 2.67 12.10 -42.79
CA ALA A 129 3.22 12.76 -43.96
C ALA A 129 3.86 11.78 -44.95
N GLY A 130 4.66 10.82 -44.46
CA GLY A 130 5.27 9.79 -45.29
C GLY A 130 4.24 8.89 -45.97
N LEU A 131 3.23 8.43 -45.22
CA LEU A 131 2.11 7.68 -45.78
C LEU A 131 1.31 8.50 -46.80
N SER A 132 1.16 9.81 -46.59
CA SER A 132 0.50 10.71 -47.54
C SER A 132 1.27 10.85 -48.85
N ILE A 133 2.60 10.84 -48.81
CA ILE A 133 3.46 10.79 -50.01
C ILE A 133 3.28 9.45 -50.72
N THR A 134 3.29 8.34 -49.97
CA THR A 134 3.10 7.00 -50.52
C THR A 134 1.74 6.85 -51.22
N ILE A 135 0.64 7.29 -50.60
CA ILE A 135 -0.69 7.19 -51.23
C ILE A 135 -0.82 8.12 -52.44
N GLY A 136 -0.28 9.34 -52.37
CA GLY A 136 -0.31 10.28 -53.49
C GLY A 136 0.46 9.77 -54.70
N SER A 137 1.65 9.19 -54.47
CA SER A 137 2.46 8.59 -55.52
C SER A 137 1.76 7.38 -56.16
N ILE A 138 1.20 6.45 -55.37
CA ILE A 138 0.41 5.33 -55.90
C ILE A 138 -0.81 5.82 -56.70
N GLY A 139 -1.49 6.86 -56.23
CA GLY A 139 -2.61 7.49 -56.95
C GLY A 139 -2.19 8.02 -58.33
N ASN A 140 -1.02 8.65 -58.44
CA ASN A 140 -0.45 9.10 -59.71
C ASN A 140 -0.07 7.93 -60.64
N LEU A 141 0.42 6.81 -60.08
CA LEU A 141 0.71 5.61 -60.87
C LEU A 141 -0.55 4.97 -61.46
N LEU A 142 -1.63 4.91 -60.68
CA LEU A 142 -2.90 4.32 -61.12
C LEU A 142 -3.65 5.20 -62.12
N SER A 143 -3.41 6.52 -62.11
CA SER A 143 -4.03 7.48 -63.01
C SER A 143 -3.21 7.75 -64.28
N SER A 144 -1.99 7.23 -64.37
CA SER A 144 -1.17 7.32 -65.58
C SER A 144 -1.77 6.44 -66.69
N PRO A 145 -2.25 7.00 -67.82
CA PRO A 145 -2.87 6.23 -68.89
C PRO A 145 -1.85 5.24 -69.46
N SER A 146 -2.21 3.96 -69.42
CA SER A 146 -1.45 2.89 -70.05
C SER A 146 -1.53 3.01 -71.57
N ASP A 147 -0.69 3.82 -72.19
CA ASP A 147 -0.46 3.82 -73.65
C ASP A 147 0.44 2.63 -74.05
N VAL A 148 0.10 1.43 -73.56
CA VAL A 148 0.89 0.18 -73.70
C VAL A 148 0.42 -0.58 -74.93
N GLY A 149 0.34 0.11 -76.07
CA GLY A 149 -0.21 -0.40 -77.33
C GLY A 149 0.76 -0.45 -78.52
N GLY A 150 2.08 -0.46 -78.30
CA GLY A 150 3.09 -0.40 -79.38
C GLY A 150 4.14 -1.52 -79.33
N ASP A 151 4.18 -2.31 -80.40
CA ASP A 151 4.89 -3.58 -80.64
C ASP A 151 6.42 -3.45 -80.85
N ASN A 152 7.18 -2.99 -79.84
CA ASN A 152 8.65 -2.91 -79.94
C ASN A 152 9.34 -3.43 -78.66
N ALA A 153 10.35 -4.31 -78.79
CA ALA A 153 11.15 -4.81 -77.66
C ALA A 153 11.92 -3.70 -76.90
N SER A 154 12.10 -2.52 -77.49
CA SER A 154 12.60 -1.31 -76.81
C SER A 154 11.60 -0.72 -75.80
N ASN A 155 10.30 -1.04 -75.91
CA ASN A 155 9.28 -0.65 -74.94
C ASN A 155 9.38 -1.42 -73.63
N THR A 156 9.84 -2.68 -73.62
CA THR A 156 9.87 -3.48 -72.37
C THR A 156 10.90 -2.95 -71.38
N LEU A 157 12.10 -2.58 -71.84
CA LEU A 157 13.14 -2.01 -70.98
C LEU A 157 12.70 -0.63 -70.46
N ASN A 158 12.08 0.19 -71.32
CA ASN A 158 11.53 1.49 -70.94
C ASN A 158 10.36 1.35 -69.94
N MET A 159 9.52 0.33 -70.09
CA MET A 159 8.43 0.00 -69.17
C MET A 159 8.96 -0.43 -67.80
N ILE A 160 10.00 -1.28 -67.76
CA ILE A 160 10.65 -1.69 -66.51
C ILE A 160 11.31 -0.48 -65.81
N VAL A 161 12.05 0.36 -66.54
CA VAL A 161 12.67 1.58 -65.98
C VAL A 161 11.60 2.53 -65.43
N THR A 162 10.51 2.73 -66.16
CA THR A 162 9.38 3.56 -65.73
C THR A 162 8.71 2.97 -64.48
N MET A 163 8.51 1.66 -64.43
CA MET A 163 7.95 0.97 -63.25
C MET A 163 8.89 1.05 -62.02
N VAL A 164 10.20 0.92 -62.21
CA VAL A 164 11.17 1.06 -61.10
C VAL A 164 11.19 2.51 -60.59
N ALA A 165 11.20 3.50 -61.49
CA ALA A 165 11.10 4.91 -61.13
C ALA A 165 9.79 5.23 -60.39
N SER A 166 8.69 4.64 -60.85
CA SER A 166 7.36 4.72 -60.25
C SER A 166 7.31 4.23 -58.81
N LEU A 167 8.04 3.15 -58.49
CA LEU A 167 8.08 2.56 -57.15
C LEU A 167 9.03 3.28 -56.19
N SER A 168 9.99 4.06 -56.72
CA SER A 168 10.96 4.78 -55.90
C SER A 168 10.32 5.82 -54.97
N GLU A 169 9.27 6.50 -55.43
CA GLU A 169 8.61 7.56 -54.66
C GLU A 169 7.73 7.04 -53.51
N PRO A 170 6.89 5.99 -53.71
CA PRO A 170 6.23 5.29 -52.60
C PRO A 170 7.20 4.78 -51.53
N LEU A 171 8.35 4.22 -51.96
CA LEU A 171 9.39 3.72 -51.07
C LEU A 171 10.06 4.86 -50.27
N LYS A 172 10.25 6.03 -50.88
CA LYS A 172 10.75 7.22 -50.19
C LYS A 172 9.77 7.70 -49.11
N GLY A 173 8.48 7.75 -49.41
CA GLY A 173 7.43 8.11 -48.44
C GLY A 173 7.39 7.14 -47.24
N MET A 174 7.58 5.85 -47.50
CA MET A 174 7.69 4.84 -46.44
C MET A 174 8.95 5.06 -45.57
N ASN A 175 10.11 5.36 -46.17
CA ASN A 175 11.33 5.67 -45.43
C ASN A 175 11.16 6.93 -44.56
N THR A 176 10.54 7.99 -45.11
CA THR A 176 10.19 9.22 -44.37
C THR A 176 9.41 8.91 -43.10
N ALA A 177 8.37 8.08 -43.23
CA ALA A 177 7.50 7.70 -42.12
C ALA A 177 8.25 6.90 -41.04
N PHE A 178 9.04 5.92 -41.46
CA PHE A 178 9.79 5.06 -40.56
C PHE A 178 10.86 5.83 -39.78
N VAL A 179 11.67 6.63 -40.46
CA VAL A 179 12.75 7.41 -39.85
C VAL A 179 12.19 8.43 -38.86
N SER A 180 11.14 9.17 -39.22
CA SER A 180 10.52 10.16 -38.32
C SER A 180 10.01 9.51 -37.02
N SER A 181 9.41 8.32 -37.11
CA SER A 181 8.93 7.57 -35.94
C SER A 181 10.09 7.15 -35.01
N ILE A 182 11.19 6.65 -35.57
CA ILE A 182 12.39 6.29 -34.78
C ILE A 182 12.94 7.50 -34.04
N TYR A 183 13.08 8.65 -34.71
CA TYR A 183 13.56 9.88 -34.07
C TYR A 183 12.66 10.29 -32.91
N GLY A 184 11.34 10.26 -33.11
CA GLY A 184 10.36 10.63 -32.08
C GLY A 184 10.47 9.76 -30.83
N VAL A 185 10.52 8.43 -31.02
CA VAL A 185 10.61 7.44 -29.94
C VAL A 185 11.97 7.49 -29.24
N VAL A 186 13.07 7.57 -29.98
CA VAL A 186 14.43 7.64 -29.40
C VAL A 186 14.57 8.89 -28.53
N CYS A 187 14.13 10.05 -29.03
CA CYS A 187 14.12 11.29 -28.26
C CYS A 187 13.30 11.13 -26.96
N ALA A 188 12.11 10.54 -27.05
CA ALA A 188 11.25 10.30 -25.90
C ALA A 188 11.90 9.38 -24.85
N ILE A 189 12.53 8.29 -25.28
CA ILE A 189 13.25 7.37 -24.38
C ILE A 189 14.38 8.10 -23.66
N LEU A 190 15.18 8.88 -24.40
CA LEU A 190 16.30 9.63 -23.82
C LEU A 190 15.82 10.67 -22.80
N LEU A 191 14.81 11.49 -23.15
CA LEU A 191 14.25 12.48 -22.22
C LEU A 191 13.59 11.85 -21.00
N THR A 192 12.84 10.76 -21.20
CA THR A 192 12.21 10.01 -20.11
C THR A 192 13.26 9.45 -19.15
N SER A 193 14.33 8.87 -19.67
CA SER A 193 15.44 8.37 -18.86
C SER A 193 16.14 9.51 -18.10
N GLN A 194 16.37 10.67 -18.72
CA GLN A 194 16.88 11.86 -18.01
C GLN A 194 15.95 12.33 -16.89
N SER A 195 14.62 12.26 -17.08
CA SER A 195 13.64 12.65 -16.05
C SER A 195 13.78 11.85 -14.76
N VAL A 196 14.18 10.57 -14.85
CA VAL A 196 14.44 9.71 -13.68
C VAL A 196 15.60 10.27 -12.84
N PHE A 197 16.67 10.72 -13.50
CA PHE A 197 17.81 11.33 -12.81
C PHE A 197 17.47 12.69 -12.21
N VAL A 198 16.62 13.49 -12.88
CA VAL A 198 16.11 14.74 -12.32
C VAL A 198 15.29 14.47 -11.06
N ARG A 199 14.40 13.47 -11.08
CA ARG A 199 13.61 13.05 -9.92
C ARG A 199 14.50 12.59 -8.76
N SER A 200 15.52 11.78 -9.05
CA SER A 200 16.51 11.34 -8.07
C SER A 200 17.25 12.52 -7.44
N SER A 201 17.67 13.50 -8.24
CA SER A 201 18.36 14.70 -7.75
C SER A 201 17.49 15.53 -6.79
N TYR A 202 16.21 15.71 -7.10
CA TYR A 202 15.27 16.39 -6.19
C TYR A 202 14.98 15.60 -4.92
N SER A 203 14.96 14.27 -5.00
CA SER A 203 14.81 13.41 -3.82
C SER A 203 15.94 13.62 -2.81
N LEU A 204 17.18 13.80 -3.27
CA LEU A 204 18.31 14.08 -2.37
C LEU A 204 18.13 15.41 -1.63
N VAL A 205 17.69 16.46 -2.33
CA VAL A 205 17.43 17.77 -1.72
C VAL A 205 16.28 17.69 -0.69
N SER A 206 15.18 17.01 -1.02
CA SER A 206 14.05 16.83 -0.09
C SER A 206 14.45 16.02 1.15
N THR A 207 15.31 15.00 1.01
CA THR A 207 15.83 14.26 2.16
C THR A 207 16.64 15.16 3.10
N GLU A 208 17.48 16.06 2.57
CA GLU A 208 18.23 17.00 3.42
C GLU A 208 17.30 18.03 4.09
N ILE A 209 16.29 18.55 3.39
CA ILE A 209 15.27 19.43 4.00
C ILE A 209 14.54 18.72 5.14
N LYS A 210 14.15 17.45 4.95
CA LYS A 210 13.51 16.63 6.00
C LYS A 210 14.41 16.44 7.21
N LYS A 211 15.71 16.17 7.02
CA LYS A 211 16.67 16.08 8.13
C LYS A 211 16.75 17.40 8.91
N LEU A 212 16.84 18.54 8.21
CA LEU A 212 16.85 19.86 8.85
C LEU A 212 15.54 20.14 9.60
N LYS A 213 14.39 19.74 9.05
CA LYS A 213 13.07 19.85 9.71
C LYS A 213 13.00 19.07 11.01
N ILE A 214 13.57 17.87 11.06
CA ILE A 214 13.66 17.04 12.28
C ILE A 214 14.56 17.70 13.33
N ILE A 215 15.73 18.23 12.92
CA ILE A 215 16.69 18.88 13.82
C ILE A 215 16.09 20.17 14.41
N SER A 216 15.46 21.00 13.58
CA SER A 216 14.75 22.21 14.00
C SER A 216 13.62 21.90 14.99
N ASN A 217 12.78 20.89 14.70
CA ASN A 217 11.71 20.48 15.61
C ASN A 217 12.25 19.99 16.97
N ARG A 218 13.39 19.29 17.00
CA ARG A 218 14.05 18.86 18.24
C ARG A 218 14.63 20.03 19.03
N SER A 219 15.17 21.06 18.35
CA SER A 219 15.65 22.30 18.96
C SER A 219 14.50 23.12 19.56
N ASN A 220 13.39 23.27 18.82
CA ASN A 220 12.17 23.92 19.31
C ASN A 220 11.56 23.19 20.52
N ASN A 221 11.56 21.86 20.56
CA ASN A 221 11.14 21.11 21.75
C ASN A 221 12.09 21.30 22.95
N LYS A 222 13.38 21.51 22.71
CA LYS A 222 14.37 21.79 23.76
C LYS A 222 14.29 23.24 24.27
N GLN A 223 13.87 24.20 23.44
CA GLN A 223 13.53 25.57 23.86
C GLN A 223 12.16 25.64 24.55
N ARG A 224 11.17 24.85 24.12
CA ARG A 224 9.88 24.69 24.83
C ARG A 224 10.02 24.10 26.23
N SER A 225 11.10 23.36 26.54
CA SER A 225 11.38 22.93 27.92
C SER A 225 12.00 24.02 28.80
N LEU A 226 12.40 25.17 28.24
CA LEU A 226 13.05 26.27 28.98
C LEU A 226 12.33 27.61 28.89
N ARG A 227 11.33 27.77 28.03
CA ARG A 227 10.56 29.01 27.92
C ARG A 227 9.15 28.68 27.43
N VAL A 228 8.18 28.88 28.31
CA VAL A 228 6.73 28.79 28.06
C VAL A 228 6.18 27.35 28.03
N GLU A 229 5.89 26.84 29.22
CA GLU A 229 4.70 26.03 29.44
C GLU A 229 3.51 26.90 28.99
N SER A 230 3.08 26.72 27.74
CA SER A 230 1.91 27.42 27.21
C SER A 230 0.73 27.08 28.10
N GLU A 231 -0.06 28.06 28.51
CA GLU A 231 -1.29 27.87 29.31
C GLU A 231 -2.18 26.76 28.70
N THR A 232 -2.23 26.68 27.37
CA THR A 232 -2.92 25.62 26.63
C THR A 232 -2.29 24.22 26.71
N LEU A 233 -0.99 24.13 26.95
CA LEU A 233 -0.27 22.86 27.13
C LEU A 233 -0.35 22.39 28.59
N VAL A 234 -0.47 23.32 29.55
CA VAL A 234 -0.86 23.03 30.94
C VAL A 234 -2.29 22.50 30.96
N GLU A 235 -3.22 23.20 30.31
CA GLU A 235 -4.63 22.76 30.20
C GLU A 235 -4.74 21.41 29.51
N PHE A 236 -4.05 21.19 28.38
CA PHE A 236 -4.05 19.89 27.71
C PHE A 236 -3.44 18.80 28.60
N LYS A 237 -2.35 19.09 29.32
CA LYS A 237 -1.71 18.12 30.22
C LYS A 237 -2.60 17.79 31.42
N GLU A 238 -3.32 18.77 31.98
CA GLU A 238 -4.30 18.55 33.04
C GLU A 238 -5.51 17.77 32.52
N LEU A 239 -6.03 18.08 31.34
CA LEU A 239 -7.09 17.30 30.68
C LEU A 239 -6.65 15.85 30.39
N PHE A 240 -5.42 15.67 29.91
CA PHE A 240 -4.87 14.36 29.61
C PHE A 240 -4.62 13.56 30.90
N LYS A 241 -4.15 14.22 31.95
CA LYS A 241 -3.99 13.63 33.28
C LYS A 241 -5.33 13.24 33.88
N ALA A 242 -6.33 14.11 33.81
CA ALA A 242 -7.70 13.83 34.23
C ALA A 242 -8.31 12.67 33.43
N PHE A 243 -8.03 12.56 32.13
CA PHE A 243 -8.43 11.42 31.31
C PHE A 243 -7.79 10.11 31.80
N PHE A 244 -6.49 10.11 32.08
CA PHE A 244 -5.79 8.92 32.59
C PHE A 244 -6.25 8.52 33.99
N ASP A 245 -6.44 9.50 34.88
CA ASP A 245 -6.95 9.24 36.23
C ASP A 245 -8.38 8.67 36.18
N ASN A 246 -9.23 9.19 35.29
CA ASN A 246 -10.58 8.67 35.08
C ASN A 246 -10.55 7.27 34.45
N TYR A 247 -9.69 7.04 33.45
CA TYR A 247 -9.49 5.72 32.86
C TYR A 247 -9.02 4.68 33.90
N LEU A 248 -8.03 5.02 34.72
CA LEU A 248 -7.53 4.16 35.79
C LEU A 248 -8.61 3.91 36.85
N THR A 249 -9.40 4.92 37.18
CA THR A 249 -10.54 4.80 38.12
C THR A 249 -11.60 3.86 37.57
N VAL A 250 -11.99 4.00 36.29
CA VAL A 250 -12.95 3.10 35.63
C VAL A 250 -12.42 1.67 35.55
N GLU A 251 -11.13 1.48 35.25
CA GLU A 251 -10.53 0.14 35.20
C GLU A 251 -10.41 -0.50 36.59
N ASN A 252 -10.11 0.29 37.63
CA ASN A 252 -10.15 -0.16 39.03
C ASN A 252 -11.57 -0.50 39.49
N LEU A 253 -12.58 0.28 39.09
CA LEU A 253 -13.98 -0.04 39.39
C LEU A 253 -14.43 -1.31 38.65
N ARG A 254 -13.99 -1.50 37.40
CA ARG A 254 -14.26 -2.72 36.62
C ARG A 254 -13.63 -3.95 37.27
N THR A 255 -12.39 -3.85 37.74
CA THR A 255 -11.70 -4.94 38.42
C THR A 255 -12.30 -5.24 39.80
N GLN A 256 -12.69 -4.22 40.57
CA GLN A 256 -13.43 -4.40 41.82
C GLN A 256 -14.83 -5.02 41.61
N ASP A 257 -15.56 -4.64 40.56
CA ASP A 257 -16.86 -5.24 40.25
C ASP A 257 -16.71 -6.71 39.84
N GLU A 258 -15.66 -7.06 39.08
CA GLU A 258 -15.30 -8.45 38.76
C GLU A 258 -14.88 -9.24 40.01
N GLU A 259 -14.10 -8.67 40.92
CA GLU A 259 -13.74 -9.30 42.21
C GLU A 259 -14.98 -9.50 43.09
N LYS A 260 -15.84 -8.50 43.21
CA LYS A 260 -17.09 -8.59 43.97
C LYS A 260 -18.04 -9.63 43.39
N LYS A 261 -18.13 -9.75 42.06
CA LYS A 261 -18.87 -10.83 41.40
C LYS A 261 -18.27 -12.20 41.69
N ARG A 262 -16.93 -12.33 41.73
CA ARG A 262 -16.25 -13.58 42.12
C ARG A 262 -16.49 -13.94 43.57
N GLU A 263 -16.46 -12.98 44.48
CA GLU A 263 -16.81 -13.19 45.90
C GLU A 263 -18.27 -13.60 46.05
N MET A 264 -19.21 -12.89 45.42
CA MET A 264 -20.63 -13.26 45.44
C MET A 264 -20.89 -14.66 44.87
N LEU A 265 -20.20 -15.03 43.78
CA LEU A 265 -20.26 -16.38 43.22
C LEU A 265 -19.68 -17.41 44.20
N SER A 266 -18.54 -17.12 44.83
CA SER A 266 -17.93 -17.98 45.84
C SER A 266 -18.86 -18.20 47.04
N ASP A 267 -19.45 -17.13 47.58
CA ASP A 267 -20.41 -17.20 48.69
C ASP A 267 -21.67 -17.98 48.30
N SER A 268 -22.14 -17.80 47.06
CA SER A 268 -23.26 -18.57 46.52
C SER A 268 -22.91 -20.06 46.41
N PHE A 269 -21.70 -20.40 45.98
CA PHE A 269 -21.20 -21.78 45.93
C PHE A 269 -21.09 -22.40 47.33
N VAL A 270 -20.55 -21.66 48.31
CA VAL A 270 -20.49 -22.11 49.71
C VAL A 270 -21.89 -22.32 50.28
N THR A 271 -22.83 -21.42 49.99
CA THR A 271 -24.23 -21.55 50.41
C THR A 271 -24.89 -22.78 49.80
N LEU A 272 -24.68 -23.02 48.48
CA LEU A 272 -25.15 -24.22 47.79
C LEU A 272 -24.53 -25.49 48.35
N GLN A 273 -23.23 -25.48 48.64
CA GLN A 273 -22.52 -26.60 49.24
C GLN A 273 -23.09 -26.94 50.62
N ASN A 274 -23.32 -25.93 51.46
CA ASN A 274 -23.92 -26.13 52.78
C ASN A 274 -25.36 -26.66 52.68
N ARG A 275 -26.15 -26.18 51.72
CA ARG A 275 -27.49 -26.71 51.43
C ARG A 275 -27.45 -28.17 50.98
N LEU A 276 -26.47 -28.54 50.14
CA LEU A 276 -26.29 -29.92 49.69
C LEU A 276 -25.87 -30.83 50.84
N LEU A 277 -24.96 -30.39 51.71
CA LEU A 277 -24.56 -31.13 52.91
C LEU A 277 -25.73 -31.33 53.87
N ASP A 278 -26.52 -30.29 54.14
CA ASP A 278 -27.72 -30.38 54.99
C ASP A 278 -28.76 -31.34 54.38
N ASN A 279 -29.00 -31.25 53.07
CA ASN A 279 -29.88 -32.18 52.37
C ASN A 279 -29.35 -33.63 52.43
N SER A 280 -28.04 -33.83 52.27
CA SER A 280 -27.41 -35.15 52.41
C SER A 280 -27.61 -35.72 53.81
N ALA A 281 -27.42 -34.91 54.85
CA ALA A 281 -27.67 -35.33 56.24
C ALA A 281 -29.14 -35.67 56.50
N LYS A 282 -30.08 -34.90 55.92
CA LYS A 282 -31.53 -35.21 55.98
C LYS A 282 -31.87 -36.51 55.26
N LEU A 283 -31.28 -36.76 54.10
CA LEU A 283 -31.43 -38.02 53.36
C LEU A 283 -30.93 -39.21 54.18
N GLU A 284 -29.79 -39.05 54.86
CA GLU A 284 -29.25 -40.07 55.76
C GLU A 284 -30.18 -40.33 56.96
N GLN A 285 -30.70 -39.27 57.59
CA GLN A 285 -31.70 -39.40 58.66
C GLN A 285 -32.96 -40.12 58.19
N ILE A 286 -33.49 -39.77 57.02
CA ILE A 286 -34.65 -40.45 56.42
C ILE A 286 -34.33 -41.93 56.17
N SER A 287 -33.14 -42.25 55.64
CA SER A 287 -32.71 -43.63 55.43
C SER A 287 -32.72 -44.42 56.75
N THR A 288 -32.10 -43.88 57.80
CA THR A 288 -32.06 -44.56 59.11
C THR A 288 -33.46 -44.76 59.72
N LEU A 289 -34.36 -43.80 59.51
CA LEU A 289 -35.73 -43.89 59.98
C LEU A 289 -36.51 -44.96 59.22
N ILE A 290 -36.35 -45.03 57.89
CA ILE A 290 -36.94 -46.08 57.05
C ILE A 290 -36.42 -47.46 57.47
N ASP A 291 -35.10 -47.60 57.68
CA ASP A 291 -34.50 -48.86 58.14
C ASP A 291 -35.08 -49.29 59.50
N GLY A 292 -35.22 -48.35 60.44
CA GLY A 292 -35.87 -48.60 61.73
C GLY A 292 -37.32 -49.06 61.59
N TYR A 293 -38.11 -48.42 60.71
CA TYR A 293 -39.48 -48.83 60.42
C TYR A 293 -39.55 -50.22 59.77
N LEU A 294 -38.64 -50.54 58.84
CA LEU A 294 -38.57 -51.85 58.20
C LEU A 294 -38.23 -52.95 59.21
N VAL A 295 -37.27 -52.71 60.11
CA VAL A 295 -36.90 -53.66 61.18
C VAL A 295 -38.10 -53.88 62.11
N SER A 296 -38.74 -52.81 62.58
CA SER A 296 -39.91 -52.92 63.47
C SER A 296 -41.08 -53.63 62.80
N SER A 297 -41.36 -53.32 61.53
CA SER A 297 -42.40 -53.99 60.74
C SER A 297 -42.10 -55.49 60.59
N ASN A 298 -40.84 -55.85 60.32
CA ASN A 298 -40.41 -57.24 60.19
C ASN A 298 -40.50 -58.00 61.52
N GLU A 299 -40.15 -57.38 62.65
CA GLU A 299 -40.36 -57.96 63.99
C GLU A 299 -41.85 -58.19 64.29
N ASN A 300 -42.72 -57.25 63.92
CA ASN A 300 -44.16 -57.39 64.10
C ASN A 300 -44.73 -58.50 63.22
N LEU A 301 -44.29 -58.61 61.96
CA LEU A 301 -44.61 -59.72 61.05
C LEU A 301 -44.16 -61.07 61.63
N LYS A 302 -42.96 -61.13 62.22
CA LYS A 302 -42.46 -62.34 62.88
C LYS A 302 -43.31 -62.73 64.09
N LYS A 303 -43.62 -61.78 64.99
CA LYS A 303 -44.51 -62.01 66.13
C LYS A 303 -45.90 -62.50 65.70
N LEU A 304 -46.45 -61.91 64.63
CA LEU A 304 -47.72 -62.33 64.06
C LEU A 304 -47.63 -63.76 63.49
N SER A 305 -46.56 -64.07 62.75
CA SER A 305 -46.28 -65.41 62.24
C SER A 305 -46.19 -66.44 63.36
N ASP A 306 -45.44 -66.16 64.43
CA ASP A 306 -45.30 -67.03 65.60
C ASP A 306 -46.64 -67.23 66.32
N GLY A 307 -47.44 -66.16 66.43
CA GLY A 307 -48.79 -66.21 66.96
C GLY A 307 -49.73 -67.10 66.12
N VAL A 308 -49.69 -66.98 64.79
CA VAL A 308 -50.46 -67.83 63.88
C VAL A 308 -50.04 -69.29 64.02
N ILE A 309 -48.73 -69.59 64.04
CA ILE A 309 -48.22 -70.96 64.26
C ILE A 309 -48.74 -71.53 65.58
N THR A 310 -48.72 -70.73 66.65
CA THR A 310 -49.24 -71.13 67.96
C THR A 310 -50.74 -71.43 67.91
N ILE A 311 -51.54 -70.57 67.27
CA ILE A 311 -52.98 -70.79 67.09
C ILE A 311 -53.23 -72.06 66.28
N THR A 312 -52.53 -72.25 65.15
CA THR A 312 -52.65 -73.45 64.31
C THR A 312 -52.32 -74.72 65.10
N SER A 313 -51.26 -74.69 65.93
CA SER A 313 -50.91 -75.82 66.81
C SER A 313 -52.02 -76.13 67.82
N ARG A 314 -52.60 -75.10 68.46
CA ARG A 314 -53.71 -75.28 69.42
C ARG A 314 -54.99 -75.77 68.75
N LEU A 315 -55.28 -75.29 67.53
CA LEU A 315 -56.40 -75.77 66.74
C LEU A 315 -56.22 -77.24 66.37
N SER A 316 -55.01 -77.64 65.97
CA SER A 316 -54.69 -79.04 65.67
C SER A 316 -54.81 -79.93 66.90
N GLU A 317 -54.32 -79.49 68.06
CA GLU A 317 -54.45 -80.21 69.34
C GLU A 317 -55.93 -80.35 69.74
N GLY A 318 -56.72 -79.28 69.62
CA GLY A 318 -58.17 -79.30 69.84
C GLY A 318 -58.89 -80.24 68.87
N ASN A 319 -58.51 -80.26 67.60
CA ASN A 319 -59.10 -81.15 66.59
C ASN A 319 -58.79 -82.63 66.89
N ILE A 320 -57.58 -82.93 67.39
CA ILE A 320 -57.22 -84.29 67.84
C ILE A 320 -58.06 -84.70 69.06
N LEU A 321 -58.24 -83.82 70.05
CA LEU A 321 -59.08 -84.09 71.23
C LEU A 321 -60.57 -84.29 70.89
N LEU A 322 -61.07 -83.56 69.88
CA LEU A 322 -62.43 -83.75 69.35
C LEU A 322 -62.55 -85.09 68.62
N ALA A 323 -61.56 -85.45 67.80
CA ALA A 323 -61.53 -86.76 67.13
C ALA A 323 -61.46 -87.92 68.15
N ASP A 324 -60.66 -87.79 69.21
CA ASP A 324 -60.58 -88.77 70.30
C ASP A 324 -61.90 -88.89 71.07
N ASN A 325 -62.55 -87.77 71.41
CA ASN A 325 -63.88 -87.81 72.05
C ASN A 325 -64.95 -88.44 71.15
N ASN A 326 -64.98 -88.09 69.87
CA ASN A 326 -65.93 -88.70 68.93
C ASN A 326 -65.68 -90.21 68.80
N ALA A 327 -64.44 -90.65 68.69
CA ALA A 327 -64.09 -92.08 68.65
C ALA A 327 -64.52 -92.83 69.93
N ARG A 328 -64.46 -92.18 71.10
CA ARG A 328 -64.93 -92.75 72.37
C ARG A 328 -66.45 -92.74 72.53
N LEU A 329 -67.17 -91.91 71.79
CA LEU A 329 -68.65 -91.90 71.76
C LEU A 329 -69.22 -92.93 70.76
N GLU A 330 -68.45 -93.31 69.74
CA GLU A 330 -68.83 -94.31 68.72
C GLU A 330 -68.43 -95.76 69.06
N ALA A 331 -67.68 -95.98 70.15
CA ALA A 331 -67.28 -97.30 70.67
C ALA A 331 -68.10 -97.72 71.89
#